data_AF-A0A7V6NZ62-F1
#
_entry.id   AF-A0A7V6NZ62-F1
#
_cell.length_a   1.000
_cell.length_b   1.000
_cell.length_c   1.000
_cell.angle_alpha   90.00
_cell.angle_beta   90.00
_cell.angle_gamma   90.00
#
_symmetry.space_group_name_H-M   'P 1'
#
loop_
_entity.id
_entity.type
_entity.pdbx_description
1 polymer ?
#
loop_
_entity_poly.entity_id
_entity_poly.type
_entity_poly.pdbx_seq_one_letter_code
_entity_poly.pdbx_strand_id
1 'polypeptide(L)' 'MIAKTYQLETISCPSCIAKIEGMLKRTAGVLSSEVLFNSSRVKVTFDENIITSEDIKKKISNLGYKVLGEK' A
#
# COMPACT_ATOMS: atom_id res chain seq x y z
N MET A 1 6.87 -14.87 -0.40
CA MET A 1 7.17 -13.42 -0.31
C MET A 1 7.06 -12.80 -1.69
N ILE A 2 6.16 -11.84 -1.84
CA ILE A 2 5.86 -11.20 -3.13
C ILE A 2 5.93 -9.69 -2.98
N ALA A 3 6.39 -9.02 -4.04
CA ALA A 3 6.34 -7.58 -4.15
C ALA A 3 5.26 -7.21 -5.17
N LYS A 4 4.28 -6.42 -4.73
CA LYS A 4 3.24 -5.87 -5.61
C LYS A 4 3.24 -4.35 -5.57
N THR A 5 2.87 -3.75 -6.68
CA THR A 5 2.73 -2.31 -6.83
C THR A 5 1.26 -1.94 -6.95
N TYR A 6 0.76 -1.16 -6.02
CA TYR A 6 -0.61 -0.65 -6.00
C TYR A 6 -0.63 0.77 -6.57
N GLN A 7 -1.43 0.98 -7.60
CA GLN A 7 -1.75 2.30 -8.13
C GLN A 7 -2.84 2.90 -7.25
N LEU A 8 -2.58 4.06 -6.65
CA LEU A 8 -3.55 4.79 -5.83
C LEU A 8 -4.16 5.94 -6.62
N GLU A 9 -5.35 6.37 -6.21
CA GLU A 9 -5.89 7.65 -6.66
C GLU A 9 -5.01 8.82 -6.19
N THR A 10 -5.12 9.96 -6.87
CA THR A 10 -4.25 11.13 -6.71
C THR A 10 -3.97 11.47 -5.25
N ILE A 11 -2.77 11.11 -4.78
CA ILE A 11 -2.27 11.47 -3.46
C ILE A 11 -1.43 12.73 -3.61
N SER A 12 -2.06 13.88 -3.35
CA SER A 12 -1.40 15.18 -3.45
C SER A 12 -0.82 15.69 -2.13
N CYS A 13 -1.00 14.95 -1.02
CA CYS A 13 -0.61 15.44 0.31
C CYS A 13 0.47 14.55 0.96
N PRO A 14 1.63 15.11 1.36
CA PRO A 14 2.69 14.36 2.03
C PRO A 14 2.24 13.69 3.34
N SER A 15 1.29 14.31 4.05
CA SER A 15 0.69 13.77 5.27
C SER A 15 -0.07 12.45 5.03
N CYS A 16 -0.69 12.31 3.86
CA CYS A 16 -1.42 11.10 3.45
C CYS A 16 -0.46 9.93 3.21
N ILE A 17 0.69 10.20 2.61
CA ILE A 17 1.73 9.21 2.30
C ILE A 17 2.28 8.59 3.58
N ALA A 18 2.67 9.43 4.54
CA ALA A 18 3.21 8.96 5.81
C ALA A 18 2.23 8.07 6.57
N LYS A 19 0.92 8.36 6.49
CA LYS A 19 -0.14 7.50 7.07
C LYS A 19 -0.20 6.13 6.40
N ILE A 20 -0.18 6.09 5.07
CA ILE A 20 -0.25 4.82 4.31
C ILE A 20 1.00 3.98 4.59
N GLU A 21 2.19 4.56 4.48
CA GLU A 21 3.44 3.86 4.72
C GLU A 21 3.53 3.35 6.16
N GLY A 22 3.15 4.18 7.15
CA GLY A 22 3.10 3.78 8.55
C GLY A 22 2.12 2.63 8.81
N MET A 23 0.94 2.65 8.18
CA MET A 23 -0.04 1.57 8.28
C MET A 23 0.46 0.27 7.63
N LEU A 24 1.08 0.36 6.45
CA LEU A 24 1.65 -0.79 5.75
C LEU A 24 2.80 -1.41 6.56
N LYS A 25 3.73 -0.60 7.08
CA LYS A 25 4.81 -1.08 7.97
C LYS A 25 4.29 -1.74 9.25
N ARG A 26 3.14 -1.31 9.78
CA ARG A 26 2.51 -1.92 10.97
C ARG A 26 1.63 -3.12 10.64
N THR A 27 1.46 -3.46 9.36
CA THR A 27 0.62 -4.57 8.95
C THR A 27 1.39 -5.88 9.05
N ALA A 28 0.84 -6.82 9.80
CA ALA A 28 1.41 -8.16 9.91
C ALA A 28 1.54 -8.81 8.53
N GLY A 29 2.70 -9.38 8.24
CA GLY A 29 3.03 -9.96 6.93
C GLY A 29 3.63 -8.97 5.93
N VAL A 30 3.62 -7.67 6.18
CA VAL A 30 4.36 -6.70 5.35
C VAL A 30 5.83 -6.68 5.78
N LEU A 31 6.71 -6.97 4.84
CA LEU A 31 8.17 -6.98 5.03
C LEU A 31 8.77 -5.61 4.70
N SER A 32 8.27 -4.97 3.64
CA SER A 32 8.75 -3.66 3.20
C SER A 32 7.66 -2.93 2.43
N SER A 33 7.65 -1.60 2.48
CA SER A 33 6.74 -0.75 1.72
C SER A 33 7.45 0.50 1.24
N GLU A 34 7.36 0.79 -0.04
CA GLU A 34 7.91 1.96 -0.71
C GLU A 34 6.79 2.74 -1.39
N VAL A 35 6.62 4.02 -1.04
CA VAL A 35 5.60 4.88 -1.64
C VAL A 35 6.23 5.80 -2.71
N LEU A 36 5.87 5.56 -3.97
CA LEU A 36 6.29 6.32 -5.14
C LEU A 36 5.27 7.43 -5.45
N PHE A 37 5.30 8.50 -4.68
CA PHE A 37 4.37 9.64 -4.82
C PHE A 37 4.44 10.31 -6.21
N ASN A 38 5.65 10.41 -6.78
CA ASN A 38 5.86 10.96 -8.14
C ASN A 38 5.03 10.25 -9.21
N SER A 39 4.63 9.00 -8.97
CA SER A 39 3.84 8.20 -9.90
C SER A 39 2.52 7.69 -9.32
N SER A 40 2.10 8.20 -8.15
CA SER A 40 0.92 7.71 -7.41
C SER A 40 0.88 6.17 -7.27
N ARG A 41 2.04 5.58 -7.01
CA ARG A 41 2.23 4.12 -6.90
C ARG A 41 2.80 3.76 -5.53
N VAL A 42 2.45 2.59 -5.01
CA VAL A 42 2.94 2.07 -3.72
C VAL A 42 3.39 0.64 -3.91
N LYS A 43 4.68 0.38 -3.75
CA LYS A 43 5.25 -0.95 -3.82
C LYS A 43 5.26 -1.54 -2.42
N VAL A 44 4.66 -2.70 -2.24
CA VAL A 44 4.58 -3.41 -0.95
C VAL A 44 5.11 -4.80 -1.16
N THR A 45 6.08 -5.16 -0.32
CA THR A 45 6.61 -6.51 -0.21
C THR A 45 5.98 -7.15 1.01
N PHE A 46 5.25 -8.24 0.81
CA PHE A 46 4.54 -8.94 1.86
C PHE A 46 4.58 -10.45 1.67
N ASP A 47 4.26 -11.18 2.73
CA ASP A 47 4.13 -12.63 2.70
C ASP A 47 2.69 -13.03 2.38
N GLU A 48 2.47 -13.65 1.22
CA GLU A 48 1.17 -14.13 0.76
C GLU A 48 0.56 -15.21 1.66
N ASN A 49 1.37 -15.87 2.51
CA ASN A 49 0.88 -16.84 3.50
C ASN A 49 0.28 -16.15 4.73
N ILE A 50 0.66 -14.90 5.01
CA ILE A 50 0.22 -14.14 6.19
C ILE A 50 -0.86 -13.12 5.80
N ILE A 51 -0.66 -12.43 4.67
CA ILE A 51 -1.56 -11.39 4.19
C ILE A 51 -1.71 -11.47 2.67
N THR A 52 -2.94 -11.24 2.18
CA THR A 52 -3.22 -11.24 0.75
C THR A 52 -3.25 -9.83 0.18
N SER A 53 -3.11 -9.73 -1.14
CA SER A 53 -3.21 -8.43 -1.81
C SER A 53 -4.55 -7.74 -1.61
N GLU A 54 -5.64 -8.50 -1.52
CA GLU A 54 -6.97 -7.96 -1.21
C GLU A 54 -7.05 -7.34 0.18
N ASP A 55 -6.40 -7.95 1.17
CA ASP A 55 -6.37 -7.41 2.53
C ASP A 55 -5.63 -6.07 2.60
N ILE A 56 -4.50 -5.98 1.88
CA ILE A 56 -3.76 -4.73 1.72
C ILE A 56 -4.62 -3.66 1.06
N LYS A 57 -5.32 -3.99 -0.03
CA LYS A 57 -6.26 -3.06 -0.68
C LYS A 57 -7.36 -2.60 0.27
N LYS A 58 -7.96 -3.53 1.03
CA LYS A 58 -8.99 -3.21 2.03
C LYS A 58 -8.46 -2.24 3.07
N LYS A 59 -7.26 -2.47 3.60
CA LYS A 59 -6.64 -1.54 4.56
C LYS A 59 -6.43 -0.15 3.97
N ILE A 60 -5.96 -0.08 2.72
CA ILE A 60 -5.76 1.20 2.02
C ILE A 60 -7.13 1.91 1.80
N SER A 61 -8.17 1.18 1.40
CA SER A 61 -9.53 1.73 1.30
C SER A 61 -10.13 2.13 2.64
N ASN A 62 -9.78 1.45 3.74
CA ASN A 62 -10.22 1.82 5.08
C ASN A 62 -9.58 3.14 5.56
N LEU A 63 -8.42 3.51 5.00
CA LEU A 63 -7.83 4.84 5.20
C LEU A 63 -8.49 5.94 4.35
N GLY A 64 -9.40 5.57 3.46
CA GLY A 64 -10.06 6.49 2.52
C GLY A 64 -9.36 6.64 1.17
N TYR A 65 -8.45 5.74 0.81
CA TYR A 65 -7.79 5.74 -0.51
C TYR A 65 -8.24 4.55 -1.36
N LYS A 66 -8.62 4.83 -2.59
CA LYS A 66 -9.05 3.86 -3.59
C LYS A 66 -7.83 3.39 -4.37
N VAL A 67 -7.66 2.08 -4.40
CA VAL A 67 -6.65 1.42 -5.22
C VAL A 67 -7.22 1.31 -6.64
N LEU A 68 -6.62 2.00 -7.59
CA LEU A 68 -7.00 2.00 -9.00
C LEU A 68 -6.55 0.72 -9.72
N GLY A 69 -5.46 0.09 -9.24
CA GLY A 69 -4.95 -1.14 -9.80
C GLY A 69 -3.83 -1.75 -8.96
N GLU A 70 -3.51 -3.01 -9.21
CA GLU A 70 -2.32 -3.68 -8.67
C GLU A 70 -1.54 -4.31 -9.82
N LYS A 71 -0.21 -4.32 -9.72
CA LYS A 71 0.71 -4.90 -10.69
C LYS A 71 1.84 -5.65 -10.00
#